data_AF-A0A6I9NPS9-F1
#
_entry.id   AF-A0A6I9NPS9-F1
#
_cell.length_a   1.000
_cell.length_b   1.000
_cell.length_c   1.000
_cell.angle_alpha   90.00
_cell.angle_beta   90.00
_cell.angle_gamma   90.00
#
_symmetry.space_group_name_H-M   'P 1'
#
loop_
_entity.id
_entity.type
_entity.pdbx_description
1 polymer ?
#
loop_
_entity_poly.entity_id
_entity_poly.type
_entity_poly.pdbx_seq_one_letter_code
_entity_poly.pdbx_strand_id
1 'polypeptide(L)'
;MTTKAILGNRGRTGVVVAAYMHYSNISASADQALDRFAMKRFYEDKVLPVGQPSQKRYVEYFSGLLSGHIKINNKPLFLHHVILHGIPNFESKGGCRPFLKIYQAMQPVYTSGI
;
A
#
# COMPACT_ATOMS: atom_id res chain seq x y z
N MET A 1 -0.45 -6.73 30.55
CA MET A 1 -0.18 -7.79 29.55
C MET A 1 -1.41 -7.88 28.66
N THR A 2 -1.43 -7.17 27.52
CA THR A 2 -2.53 -7.27 26.55
C THR A 2 -1.98 -6.93 25.17
N THR A 3 -1.21 -7.86 24.62
CA THR A 3 -0.86 -7.91 23.20
C THR A 3 -2.16 -8.21 22.44
N LYS A 4 -2.74 -7.17 21.84
CA LYS A 4 -3.87 -7.33 20.93
C LYS A 4 -3.38 -8.12 19.73
N ALA A 5 -3.89 -9.34 19.62
CA ALA A 5 -3.60 -10.30 18.58
C ALA A 5 -3.78 -9.70 17.18
N ILE A 6 -2.90 -10.15 16.28
CA ILE A 6 -2.81 -9.85 14.85
C ILE A 6 -4.19 -10.00 14.21
N LEU A 7 -4.92 -8.90 13.99
CA LEU A 7 -6.17 -8.91 13.24
C LEU A 7 -5.92 -8.50 11.79
N GLY A 8 -5.63 -9.51 10.95
CA GLY A 8 -6.08 -9.51 9.56
C GLY A 8 -5.00 -9.43 8.49
N ASN A 9 -4.55 -10.61 8.03
CA ASN A 9 -3.92 -10.80 6.72
C ASN A 9 -4.83 -10.38 5.52
N ARG A 10 -6.07 -9.94 5.79
CA ARG A 10 -7.09 -9.56 4.80
C ARG A 10 -6.62 -8.50 3.81
N GLY A 11 -5.85 -7.52 4.27
CA GLY A 11 -5.33 -6.47 3.38
C GLY A 11 -4.25 -6.95 2.40
N ARG A 12 -3.47 -7.98 2.75
CA ARG A 12 -2.48 -8.58 1.84
C ARG A 12 -3.16 -9.41 0.74
N THR A 13 -4.14 -10.23 1.12
CA THR A 13 -4.97 -10.99 0.17
C THR A 13 -5.68 -10.04 -0.81
N GLY A 14 -6.21 -8.92 -0.31
CA GLY A 14 -6.87 -7.94 -1.14
C GLY A 14 -5.99 -7.28 -2.21
N VAL A 15 -4.73 -7.00 -1.88
CA VAL A 15 -3.76 -6.48 -2.86
C VAL A 15 -3.49 -7.51 -3.97
N VAL A 16 -3.31 -8.79 -3.60
CA VAL A 16 -3.07 -9.87 -4.58
C VAL A 16 -4.27 -10.06 -5.52
N VAL A 17 -5.48 -10.05 -4.97
CA VAL A 17 -6.72 -10.16 -5.77
C VAL A 17 -6.84 -9.01 -6.76
N ALA A 18 -6.64 -7.77 -6.31
CA ALA A 18 -6.75 -6.60 -7.18
C ALA A 18 -5.66 -6.57 -8.26
N ALA A 19 -4.42 -6.93 -7.90
CA ALA A 19 -3.32 -7.09 -8.83
C ALA A 19 -3.67 -8.12 -9.92
N TYR A 20 -4.18 -9.29 -9.53
CA TYR A 20 -4.60 -10.34 -10.46
C TYR A 20 -5.72 -9.86 -11.40
N MET A 21 -6.73 -9.15 -10.91
CA MET A 21 -7.79 -8.62 -11.77
C MET A 21 -7.26 -7.66 -12.85
N HIS A 22 -6.33 -6.78 -12.49
CA HIS A 22 -5.73 -5.85 -13.46
C HIS A 22 -4.93 -6.60 -14.54
N TYR A 23 -4.20 -7.66 -14.16
CA TYR A 23 -3.55 -8.56 -15.11
C TYR A 23 -4.55 -9.23 -16.06
N SER A 24 -5.56 -9.91 -15.51
CA SER A 24 -6.57 -10.62 -16.29
C SER A 24 -7.39 -9.71 -17.20
N ASN A 25 -7.55 -8.42 -16.85
CA ASN A 25 -8.24 -7.46 -17.70
C ASN A 25 -7.44 -7.10 -18.96
N ILE A 26 -6.11 -7.14 -18.89
CA ILE A 26 -5.20 -6.84 -20.01
C ILE A 26 -4.97 -8.12 -20.84
N SER A 27 -4.91 -9.30 -20.21
CA SER A 27 -4.80 -10.58 -20.90
C SER A 27 -6.19 -11.06 -21.36
N ALA A 28 -6.65 -10.58 -22.51
CA ALA A 28 -8.00 -10.80 -23.02
C ALA A 28 -8.32 -12.28 -23.34
N SER A 29 -8.87 -13.04 -22.39
CA SER A 29 -9.67 -14.24 -22.71
C SER A 29 -11.12 -14.07 -22.24
N ALA A 30 -12.05 -14.46 -23.11
CA ALA A 30 -13.50 -14.34 -22.87
C ALA A 30 -13.97 -15.26 -21.74
N ASP A 31 -13.33 -16.42 -21.56
CA ASP A 31 -13.63 -17.40 -20.52
C ASP A 31 -13.37 -16.88 -19.10
N GLN A 32 -12.59 -15.81 -18.95
CA GLN A 32 -12.30 -15.18 -17.65
C GLN A 32 -13.22 -13.99 -17.30
N ALA A 33 -14.26 -13.71 -18.10
CA ALA A 33 -15.12 -12.54 -17.87
C ALA A 33 -15.94 -12.64 -16.57
N LEU A 34 -16.49 -13.82 -16.27
CA LEU A 34 -17.23 -14.08 -15.02
C LEU A 34 -16.32 -14.01 -13.80
N ASP A 35 -15.13 -14.61 -13.89
CA ASP A 35 -14.11 -14.54 -12.84
C ASP A 35 -13.68 -13.09 -12.59
N ARG A 36 -13.45 -12.30 -13.65
CA ARG A 36 -13.16 -10.87 -13.53
C ARG A 36 -14.28 -10.11 -12.81
N PHE A 37 -15.53 -10.37 -13.15
CA PHE A 37 -16.68 -9.73 -12.51
C PHE A 37 -16.78 -10.10 -11.02
N ALA A 38 -16.70 -11.39 -10.69
CA ALA A 38 -16.77 -11.89 -9.32
C ALA A 38 -15.62 -11.34 -8.47
N MET A 39 -14.40 -11.31 -9.01
CA MET A 39 -13.22 -10.79 -8.34
C MET A 39 -13.31 -9.28 -8.15
N LYS A 40 -13.83 -8.54 -9.14
CA LYS A 40 -14.09 -7.10 -9.01
C LYS A 40 -15.07 -6.79 -7.89
N ARG A 41 -16.18 -7.51 -7.88
CA ARG A 41 -17.19 -7.40 -6.82
C ARG A 41 -16.60 -7.70 -5.45
N PHE A 42 -15.81 -8.77 -5.33
CA PHE A 42 -15.12 -9.11 -4.08
C PHE A 42 -14.15 -8.00 -3.64
N TYR A 43 -13.36 -7.45 -4.55
CA TYR A 43 -12.44 -6.35 -4.24
C TYR A 43 -13.20 -5.12 -3.74
N GLU A 44 -14.24 -4.70 -4.45
CA GLU A 44 -15.05 -3.52 -4.10
C GLU A 44 -15.79 -3.72 -2.76
N ASP A 45 -16.40 -4.88 -2.55
CA ASP A 45 -17.24 -5.15 -1.37
C ASP A 45 -16.44 -5.51 -0.12
N LYS A 46 -15.29 -6.19 -0.28
CA LYS A 46 -14.57 -6.81 0.85
C LYS A 46 -13.18 -6.24 1.11
N VAL A 47 -12.52 -5.69 0.09
CA VAL A 47 -11.11 -5.26 0.19
C VAL A 47 -11.01 -3.75 0.29
N LEU A 48 -11.64 -3.02 -0.63
CA LEU A 48 -11.54 -1.56 -0.73
C LEU A 48 -11.95 -0.81 0.56
N PRO A 49 -13.00 -1.23 1.31
CA PRO A 49 -13.44 -0.55 2.52
C PRO A 49 -12.46 -0.71 3.70
N VAL A 50 -11.71 -1.80 3.74
CA VAL A 50 -10.80 -2.15 4.85
C VAL A 50 -9.32 -1.98 4.50
N GLY A 51 -9.02 -1.66 3.24
CA GLY A 51 -7.67 -1.53 2.72
C GLY A 51 -6.95 -0.28 3.24
N GLN A 52 -5.74 -0.48 3.76
CA GLN A 52 -4.88 0.63 4.18
C GLN A 52 -4.41 1.44 2.96
N PRO A 53 -4.13 2.75 3.09
CA PRO A 53 -3.66 3.57 1.98
C PRO A 53 -2.40 3.02 1.29
N SER A 54 -1.49 2.40 2.04
CA SER A 54 -0.30 1.74 1.48
C SER A 54 -0.65 0.53 0.62
N GLN A 55 -1.68 -0.24 0.96
CA GLN A 55 -2.12 -1.39 0.17
C GLN A 55 -2.72 -0.94 -1.16
N LYS A 56 -3.55 0.11 -1.16
CA LYS A 56 -4.13 0.69 -2.38
C LYS A 56 -3.04 1.16 -3.35
N ARG A 57 -2.00 1.82 -2.83
CA ARG A 57 -0.84 2.25 -3.62
C ARG A 57 -0.13 1.09 -4.34
N TYR A 58 0.00 -0.08 -3.70
CA TYR A 58 0.63 -1.25 -4.33
C TYR A 58 -0.24 -1.85 -5.45
N VAL A 59 -1.56 -1.79 -5.32
CA VAL A 59 -2.48 -2.19 -6.40
C VAL A 59 -2.32 -1.26 -7.61
N GLU A 60 -2.27 0.06 -7.38
CA GLU A 60 -2.07 1.07 -8.41
C GLU A 60 -0.72 0.90 -9.12
N TYR A 61 0.37 0.67 -8.36
CA TYR A 61 1.69 0.41 -8.93
C TYR A 61 1.71 -0.82 -9.83
N PHE A 62 1.12 -1.93 -9.37
CA PHE A 62 1.08 -3.15 -10.15
C PHE A 62 0.27 -2.97 -11.44
N SER A 63 -0.91 -2.36 -11.34
CA SER A 63 -1.76 -2.04 -12.49
C SER A 63 -1.07 -1.11 -13.50
N GLY A 64 -0.37 -0.07 -13.01
CA GLY A 64 0.39 0.85 -13.84
C GLY A 64 1.60 0.19 -14.52
N LEU A 65 2.27 -0.75 -13.86
CA LEU A 65 3.37 -1.54 -14.44
C LEU A 65 2.86 -2.44 -15.57
N LEU A 66 1.74 -3.14 -15.36
CA LEU A 66 1.16 -4.04 -16.37
C LEU A 66 0.63 -3.29 -17.60
N SER A 67 0.03 -2.12 -17.39
CA SER A 67 -0.46 -1.27 -18.48
C SER A 67 0.65 -0.46 -19.16
N GLY A 68 1.88 -0.49 -18.65
CA GLY A 68 3.01 0.29 -19.15
C GLY A 68 2.98 1.79 -18.81
N HIS A 69 1.96 2.26 -18.08
CA HIS A 69 1.88 3.64 -17.58
C HIS A 69 2.96 3.98 -16.56
N ILE A 70 3.43 2.98 -15.80
CA ILE A 70 4.53 3.12 -14.85
C ILE A 70 5.74 2.37 -15.39
N LYS A 71 6.91 3.02 -15.36
CA LYS A 71 8.21 2.42 -15.66
C LYS A 71 9.06 2.38 -14.40
N ILE A 72 9.72 1.26 -14.15
CA ILE A 72 10.61 1.10 -12.98
C ILE A 72 11.83 2.02 -13.16
N ASN A 73 12.09 2.85 -12.14
CA ASN A 73 13.31 3.64 -12.07
C ASN A 73 14.39 2.83 -11.33
N ASN A 74 15.46 2.48 -12.04
CA ASN A 74 16.59 1.74 -11.48
C ASN A 74 17.74 2.66 -11.00
N LYS A 75 17.57 3.98 -11.07
CA LYS A 75 18.58 4.92 -10.57
C LYS A 75 18.53 4.99 -9.05
N PRO A 76 19.68 5.14 -8.36
CA PRO A 76 19.70 5.35 -6.92
C PRO A 76 18.93 6.62 -6.57
N LEU A 77 18.18 6.56 -5.46
CA LEU A 77 17.45 7.70 -4.90
C LEU A 77 18.03 8.05 -3.53
N PHE A 78 18.18 9.35 -3.29
CA PHE A 78 18.69 9.87 -2.02
C PHE A 78 17.57 10.65 -1.33
N LEU A 79 17.25 10.28 -0.09
CA LEU A 79 16.31 11.03 0.74
C LEU A 79 17.10 12.06 1.56
N HIS A 80 17.01 13.32 1.17
CA HIS A 80 17.74 14.41 1.84
C HIS A 80 16.98 15.00 3.02
N HIS A 81 15.66 15.16 2.90
CA HIS A 81 14.83 15.76 3.94
C HIS A 81 13.42 15.20 3.91
N VAL A 82 12.75 15.24 5.06
CA VAL A 82 11.33 14.97 5.20
C VAL A 82 10.70 16.22 5.80
N ILE A 83 9.75 16.82 5.10
CA ILE A 83 9.04 18.02 5.54
C ILE A 83 7.61 17.61 5.91
N LEU A 84 7.19 17.96 7.13
CA LEU A 84 5.82 17.77 7.59
C LEU A 84 5.08 19.10 7.46
N HIS A 85 4.03 19.14 6.64
CA HIS A 85 3.17 20.32 6.53
C HIS A 85 2.13 20.32 7.65
N GLY A 86 2.07 21.43 8.39
CA GLY A 86 1.25 21.54 9.61
C GLY A 86 1.87 20.81 10.80
N ILE A 87 1.35 21.09 11.99
CA ILE A 87 1.82 20.47 13.23
C ILE A 87 0.70 19.58 13.78
N PRO A 88 0.87 18.24 13.77
CA PRO A 88 -0.07 17.34 14.42
C PRO A 88 -0.19 17.65 15.91
N ASN A 89 -1.40 17.53 16.46
CA ASN A 89 -1.67 17.79 17.87
C ASN A 89 -1.80 16.47 18.65
N PHE A 90 -0.66 15.88 19.01
CA PHE A 90 -0.57 14.62 19.77
C PHE A 90 -0.20 14.82 21.24
N GLU A 91 0.24 16.02 21.66
CA GLU A 91 0.59 16.33 23.04
C GLU A 91 -0.51 17.13 23.76
N SER A 92 -0.58 16.99 25.08
CA SER A 92 -1.61 17.63 25.92
C SER A 92 -1.61 19.16 25.87
N LYS A 93 -0.50 19.78 25.49
CA LYS A 93 -0.35 21.25 25.35
C LYS A 93 -0.40 21.73 23.90
N GLY A 94 -0.76 20.89 22.95
CA GLY A 94 -0.53 21.20 21.53
C GLY A 94 0.75 20.56 21.01
N GLY A 95 0.77 20.23 19.72
CA GLY A 95 1.98 19.84 18.99
C GLY A 95 2.35 18.36 19.07
N CYS A 96 3.57 18.02 18.64
CA CYS A 96 4.10 16.66 18.64
C CYS A 96 5.63 16.63 18.71
N ARG A 97 6.20 15.53 19.22
CA ARG A 97 7.61 15.15 19.08
C ARG A 97 7.76 14.07 18.01
N PRO A 98 8.01 14.44 16.74
CA PRO A 98 8.10 13.45 15.67
C PRO A 98 9.38 12.63 15.81
N PHE A 99 9.24 11.33 15.59
CA PHE A 99 10.34 10.38 15.47
C PHE A 99 10.21 9.66 14.14
N LEU A 100 11.31 9.58 13.38
CA LEU A 100 11.34 8.96 12.07
C LEU A 100 12.24 7.74 12.06
N LYS A 101 11.71 6.62 11.54
CA LYS A 101 12.48 5.42 11.25
C LYS A 101 12.19 4.94 9.84
N ILE A 102 13.24 4.74 9.06
CA ILE A 102 13.16 4.33 7.65
C ILE A 102 13.59 2.89 7.54
N TYR A 103 12.80 2.09 6.83
CA TYR A 103 13.05 0.68 6.59
C TYR A 103 13.18 0.41 5.10
N GLN A 104 14.10 -0.50 4.76
CA GLN A 104 14.22 -1.10 3.44
C GLN A 104 14.23 -2.63 3.62
N ALA A 105 13.34 -3.33 2.91
CA ALA A 105 13.22 -4.80 3.02
C ALA A 105 13.20 -5.31 4.47
N MET A 106 12.40 -4.66 5.33
CA MET A 106 12.26 -4.92 6.77
C MET A 106 13.49 -4.61 7.64
N GLN A 107 14.59 -4.13 7.07
CA GLN A 107 15.77 -3.69 7.80
C GLN A 107 15.74 -2.18 8.04
N PRO A 108 15.99 -1.70 9.28
CA PRO A 108 16.08 -0.27 9.54
C PRO A 108 17.36 0.30 8.94
N VAL A 109 17.22 1.29 8.05
CA VAL A 109 18.36 1.95 7.37
C VAL A 109 18.65 3.34 7.93
N TYR A 110 17.68 3.94 8.63
CA TYR A 110 17.85 5.23 9.30
C TYR A 110 16.91 5.35 10.49
N THR A 111 17.36 6.03 11.54
CA THR A 111 16.57 6.40 12.73
C THR A 111 16.95 7.82 13.10
N SER A 112 15.97 8.71 13.24
CA SER A 112 16.22 10.08 13.70
C SER A 112 16.64 10.10 15.18
N GLY A 113 17.25 11.20 15.60
CA GLY A 113 17.44 11.48 17.03
C GLY A 113 16.12 11.50 17.81
N ILE A 114 16.23 11.31 19.12
CA ILE A 114 15.13 11.39 20.10
C ILE A 114 15.27 12.67 20.90
#